data_AF-A0A0Q8SZL8-F1
#
_entry.id   AF-A0A0Q8SZL8-F1
#
_cell.length_a   1.000
_cell.length_b   1.000
_cell.length_c   1.000
_cell.angle_alpha   90.00
_cell.angle_beta   90.00
_cell.angle_gamma   90.00
#
_symmetry.space_group_name_H-M   'P 1'
#
loop_
_entity.id
_entity.type
_entity.pdbx_description
1 polymer ?
#
loop_
_entity_poly.entity_id
_entity_poly.type
_entity_poly.pdbx_seq_one_letter_code
_entity_poly.pdbx_strand_id
1 'polypeptide(L)'
;MQVSAQKIVVLGTGGTIAGTAAQAGDNIGYTAAQVGVGELLAAVPGLEAVAGGPLVVEQVAQIDSKDMEMGVWRALALRCAECMRDPAVRGVVITHGTDTIEETAWFLHSVLHASKPVVLTCAMRPSTALVPDGPQNLLDAVAVAATAGAQGVVVVAAGTIHGAQRVQKVHPYRVDPFSSGDAGPLGWVEEGAARLVQAWPQATGGTAATAIAALPADSPWPWVEMVVSHAGASGRAVDALVREGVQGLVVACTGNGTIHHTLGDALARAQAVGVRVVRSTRCAEGRLLPTAGDAFAAAPGLSPVKARITLMLELLH
;
A
#
# COMPACT_ATOMS: atom_id res chain seq x y z
N MET A 1 -31.66 -9.73 -21.95
CA MET A 1 -30.39 -10.14 -21.31
C MET A 1 -30.55 -9.95 -19.82
N GLN A 2 -30.58 -11.04 -19.05
CA GLN A 2 -30.51 -10.96 -17.59
C GLN A 2 -29.11 -10.43 -17.27
N VAL A 3 -29.00 -9.18 -16.81
CA VAL A 3 -27.72 -8.66 -16.31
C VAL A 3 -27.44 -9.46 -15.04
N SER A 4 -26.55 -10.44 -15.14
CA SER A 4 -26.01 -11.12 -13.96
C SER A 4 -25.39 -10.04 -13.07
N ALA A 5 -25.76 -10.01 -11.79
CA ALA A 5 -25.21 -9.04 -10.85
C ALA A 5 -23.67 -9.19 -10.81
N GLN A 6 -22.95 -8.10 -11.08
CA GLN A 6 -21.50 -8.13 -11.07
C GLN A 6 -20.97 -8.47 -9.67
N LYS A 7 -19.92 -9.28 -9.62
CA LYS A 7 -19.29 -9.76 -8.38
C LYS A 7 -18.22 -8.82 -7.87
N ILE A 8 -18.00 -8.81 -6.57
CA ILE A 8 -16.80 -8.23 -5.94
C ILE A 8 -15.91 -9.38 -5.50
N VAL A 9 -14.62 -9.29 -5.84
CA VAL A 9 -13.62 -10.28 -5.41
C VAL A 9 -12.93 -9.77 -4.14
N VAL A 10 -12.90 -10.59 -3.09
CA VAL A 10 -12.26 -10.27 -1.81
C VAL A 10 -11.02 -11.14 -1.64
N LEU A 11 -9.86 -10.48 -1.62
CA LEU A 11 -8.55 -11.11 -1.52
C LEU A 11 -8.01 -10.98 -0.08
N GLY A 12 -7.79 -12.12 0.57
CA GLY A 12 -7.20 -12.19 1.91
C GLY A 12 -5.68 -12.17 1.88
N THR A 13 -5.05 -11.29 2.65
CA THR A 13 -3.57 -11.30 2.84
C THR A 13 -3.14 -11.48 4.31
N GLY A 14 -4.08 -11.40 5.25
CA GLY A 14 -3.82 -11.55 6.68
C GLY A 14 -3.94 -10.23 7.44
N GLY A 15 -2.93 -9.91 8.24
CA GLY A 15 -2.90 -8.72 9.09
C GLY A 15 -3.72 -8.81 10.38
N THR A 16 -3.75 -7.72 11.12
CA THR A 16 -4.49 -7.57 12.39
C THR A 16 -5.99 -7.79 12.24
N ILE A 17 -6.59 -7.42 11.08
CA ILE A 17 -8.00 -7.70 10.80
C ILE A 17 -8.34 -9.20 10.86
N ALA A 18 -7.36 -10.03 10.51
CA ALA A 18 -7.39 -11.49 10.62
C ALA A 18 -6.72 -12.00 11.91
N GLY A 19 -6.29 -11.12 12.82
CA GLY A 19 -5.53 -11.49 14.02
C GLY A 19 -6.42 -11.93 15.17
N THR A 20 -5.86 -12.73 16.08
CA THR A 20 -6.54 -13.22 17.30
C THR A 20 -5.67 -12.99 18.52
N ALA A 21 -6.29 -12.64 19.63
CA ALA A 21 -5.70 -12.57 20.96
C ALA A 21 -6.34 -13.62 21.87
N ALA A 22 -5.59 -14.12 22.85
CA ALA A 22 -6.13 -15.03 23.86
C ALA A 22 -7.15 -14.35 24.79
N GLN A 23 -7.04 -13.02 24.97
CA GLN A 23 -7.93 -12.22 25.80
C GLN A 23 -8.49 -11.06 24.99
N ALA A 24 -9.81 -10.85 25.02
CA ALA A 24 -10.48 -9.82 24.21
C ALA A 24 -10.06 -8.37 24.53
N GLY A 25 -9.47 -8.12 25.71
CA GLY A 25 -8.92 -6.82 26.08
C GLY A 25 -7.50 -6.57 25.57
N ASP A 26 -6.82 -7.60 25.03
CA ASP A 26 -5.45 -7.49 24.58
C ASP A 26 -5.38 -7.10 23.10
N ASN A 27 -5.17 -5.81 22.87
CA ASN A 27 -5.02 -5.24 21.53
C ASN A 27 -3.56 -5.16 21.07
N ILE A 28 -2.59 -5.63 21.88
CA ILE A 28 -1.14 -5.53 21.58
C ILE A 28 -0.53 -6.92 21.44
N GLY A 29 -0.78 -7.82 22.39
CA GLY A 29 -0.27 -9.20 22.44
C GLY A 29 -1.06 -10.20 21.60
N TYR A 30 -1.60 -9.77 20.46
CA TYR A 30 -2.28 -10.65 19.51
C TYR A 30 -1.30 -11.24 18.50
N THR A 31 -1.72 -12.30 17.80
CA THR A 31 -1.00 -12.80 16.62
C THR A 31 -1.81 -12.43 15.38
N ALA A 32 -1.20 -11.74 14.41
CA ALA A 32 -1.83 -11.36 13.14
C ALA A 32 -2.11 -12.58 12.26
N ALA A 33 -3.04 -12.45 11.30
CA ALA A 33 -3.26 -13.44 10.23
C ALA A 33 -3.59 -14.88 10.70
N GLN A 34 -4.47 -15.02 11.67
CA GLN A 34 -4.90 -16.33 12.19
C GLN A 34 -6.25 -16.78 11.60
N VAL A 35 -7.11 -15.84 11.20
CA VAL A 35 -8.47 -16.10 10.67
C VAL A 35 -8.48 -15.99 9.15
N GLY A 36 -9.06 -16.97 8.47
CA GLY A 36 -9.20 -16.94 7.01
C GLY A 36 -10.15 -15.83 6.53
N VAL A 37 -9.95 -15.29 5.34
CA VAL A 37 -10.79 -14.20 4.81
C VAL A 37 -12.27 -14.60 4.67
N GLY A 38 -12.56 -15.88 4.38
CA GLY A 38 -13.94 -16.38 4.34
C GLY A 38 -14.63 -16.33 5.70
N GLU A 39 -13.90 -16.68 6.76
CA GLU A 39 -14.40 -16.59 8.15
C GLU A 39 -14.61 -15.14 8.58
N LEU A 40 -13.70 -14.23 8.20
CA LEU A 40 -13.89 -12.79 8.43
C LEU A 40 -15.16 -12.27 7.79
N LEU A 41 -15.42 -12.64 6.53
CA LEU A 41 -16.61 -12.19 5.82
C LEU A 41 -17.88 -12.78 6.43
N ALA A 42 -17.87 -14.06 6.82
CA ALA A 42 -19.01 -14.70 7.48
C ALA A 42 -19.37 -14.06 8.82
N ALA A 43 -18.40 -13.45 9.51
CA ALA A 43 -18.60 -12.77 10.79
C ALA A 43 -19.20 -11.36 10.66
N VAL A 44 -19.30 -10.80 9.45
CA VAL A 44 -19.79 -9.43 9.23
C VAL A 44 -21.15 -9.45 8.54
N PRO A 45 -22.25 -9.20 9.28
CA PRO A 45 -23.58 -9.19 8.69
C PRO A 45 -23.76 -8.04 7.70
N GLY A 46 -24.53 -8.29 6.64
CA GLY A 46 -24.93 -7.25 5.69
C GLY A 46 -23.98 -7.01 4.51
N LEU A 47 -22.81 -7.68 4.45
CA LEU A 47 -21.85 -7.49 3.36
C LEU A 47 -22.42 -7.73 1.96
N GLU A 48 -23.22 -8.79 1.78
CA GLU A 48 -23.84 -9.11 0.48
C GLU A 48 -24.86 -8.04 0.06
N ALA A 49 -25.58 -7.47 1.02
CA ALA A 49 -26.52 -6.38 0.77
C ALA A 49 -25.78 -5.10 0.34
N VAL A 50 -24.67 -4.77 1.00
CA VAL A 50 -23.81 -3.63 0.62
C VAL A 50 -23.15 -3.86 -0.74
N ALA A 51 -22.71 -5.07 -1.03
CA ALA A 51 -22.09 -5.43 -2.31
C ALA A 51 -23.06 -5.29 -3.50
N GLY A 52 -24.36 -5.48 -3.26
CA GLY A 52 -25.39 -5.50 -4.31
C GLY A 52 -25.16 -6.60 -5.35
N GLY A 53 -24.51 -7.70 -4.94
CA GLY A 53 -24.05 -8.78 -5.80
C GLY A 53 -23.20 -9.81 -5.04
N PRO A 54 -22.79 -10.91 -5.69
CA PRO A 54 -22.05 -11.97 -5.03
C PRO A 54 -20.63 -11.53 -4.63
N LEU A 55 -20.19 -12.03 -3.47
CA LEU A 55 -18.80 -11.93 -3.01
C LEU A 55 -18.05 -13.21 -3.36
N VAL A 56 -16.94 -13.09 -4.09
CA VAL A 56 -16.03 -14.19 -4.36
C VAL A 56 -14.80 -14.03 -3.48
N VAL A 57 -14.49 -15.07 -2.70
CA VAL A 57 -13.47 -14.98 -1.65
C VAL A 57 -12.27 -15.84 -2.01
N GLU A 58 -11.07 -15.25 -1.94
CA GLU A 58 -9.81 -15.93 -2.26
C GLU A 58 -8.75 -15.57 -1.21
N GLN A 59 -8.08 -16.57 -0.63
CA GLN A 59 -6.94 -16.34 0.25
C GLN A 59 -5.66 -16.30 -0.58
N VAL A 60 -5.01 -15.14 -0.68
CA VAL A 60 -3.77 -14.96 -1.47
C VAL A 60 -2.54 -15.18 -0.60
N ALA A 61 -2.56 -14.68 0.63
CA ALA A 61 -1.52 -14.86 1.63
C ALA A 61 -2.15 -14.84 3.03
N GLN A 62 -1.40 -15.25 4.05
CA GLN A 62 -1.88 -15.24 5.43
C GLN A 62 -0.72 -14.87 6.36
N ILE A 63 -0.34 -13.59 6.31
CA ILE A 63 0.87 -13.07 6.96
C ILE A 63 0.60 -11.76 7.72
N ASP A 64 1.50 -11.43 8.64
CA ASP A 64 1.61 -10.07 9.15
C ASP A 64 2.23 -9.17 8.07
N SER A 65 1.72 -7.95 7.91
CA SER A 65 2.16 -7.09 6.80
C SER A 65 3.57 -6.55 6.98
N LYS A 66 4.12 -6.57 8.20
CA LYS A 66 5.55 -6.34 8.44
C LYS A 66 6.46 -7.38 7.74
N ASP A 67 5.92 -8.56 7.43
CA ASP A 67 6.59 -9.66 6.75
C ASP A 67 6.14 -9.77 5.26
N MET A 68 5.59 -8.68 4.70
CA MET A 68 5.17 -8.62 3.29
C MET A 68 6.37 -8.75 2.35
N GLU A 69 6.24 -9.62 1.36
CA GLU A 69 7.31 -9.95 0.40
C GLU A 69 6.88 -9.76 -1.06
N MET A 70 7.88 -9.65 -1.95
CA MET A 70 7.67 -9.43 -3.38
C MET A 70 6.85 -10.53 -4.05
N GLY A 71 6.93 -11.77 -3.56
CA GLY A 71 6.11 -12.89 -4.05
C GLY A 71 4.61 -12.65 -3.84
N VAL A 72 4.22 -12.11 -2.68
CA VAL A 72 2.83 -11.77 -2.36
C VAL A 72 2.36 -10.57 -3.18
N TRP A 73 3.19 -9.55 -3.31
CA TRP A 73 2.93 -8.41 -4.22
C TRP A 73 2.71 -8.85 -5.66
N ARG A 74 3.56 -9.75 -6.19
CA ARG A 74 3.37 -10.34 -7.52
C ARG A 74 2.03 -11.06 -7.64
N ALA A 75 1.69 -11.91 -6.67
CA ALA A 75 0.42 -12.65 -6.67
C ALA A 75 -0.79 -11.69 -6.67
N LEU A 76 -0.78 -10.66 -5.82
CA LEU A 76 -1.81 -9.63 -5.78
C LEU A 76 -1.92 -8.85 -7.10
N ALA A 77 -0.79 -8.41 -7.66
CA ALA A 77 -0.79 -7.65 -8.91
C ALA A 77 -1.39 -8.47 -10.07
N LEU A 78 -0.98 -9.74 -10.21
CA LEU A 78 -1.48 -10.63 -11.25
C LEU A 78 -2.98 -10.91 -11.07
N ARG A 79 -3.41 -11.22 -9.85
CA ARG A 79 -4.82 -11.51 -9.57
C ARG A 79 -5.71 -10.29 -9.76
N CYS A 80 -5.28 -9.12 -9.30
CA CYS A 80 -5.97 -7.87 -9.55
C CYS A 80 -6.06 -7.57 -11.06
N ALA A 81 -5.00 -7.79 -11.83
CA ALA A 81 -5.01 -7.58 -13.28
C ALA A 81 -5.97 -8.54 -14.01
N GLU A 82 -6.14 -9.78 -13.53
CA GLU A 82 -7.19 -10.69 -14.00
C GLU A 82 -8.59 -10.15 -13.69
N CYS A 83 -8.83 -9.69 -12.46
CA CYS A 83 -10.10 -9.07 -12.06
C CYS A 83 -10.44 -7.81 -12.87
N MET A 84 -9.43 -7.00 -13.23
CA MET A 84 -9.63 -5.83 -14.09
C MET A 84 -10.14 -6.22 -15.48
N ARG A 85 -9.72 -7.37 -16.02
CA ARG A 85 -10.12 -7.88 -17.34
C ARG A 85 -11.47 -8.61 -17.35
N ASP A 86 -11.90 -9.20 -16.22
CA ASP A 86 -13.16 -9.94 -16.13
C ASP A 86 -14.38 -8.98 -16.08
N PRO A 87 -15.25 -8.90 -17.11
CA PRO A 87 -16.40 -7.99 -17.12
C PRO A 87 -17.45 -8.31 -16.04
N ALA A 88 -17.44 -9.53 -15.48
CA ALA A 88 -18.31 -9.90 -14.38
C ALA A 88 -17.82 -9.34 -13.03
N VAL A 89 -16.55 -8.92 -12.91
CA VAL A 89 -16.02 -8.26 -11.71
C VAL A 89 -16.27 -6.76 -11.80
N ARG A 90 -16.88 -6.18 -10.76
CA ARG A 90 -17.05 -4.73 -10.62
C ARG A 90 -16.00 -4.04 -9.76
N GLY A 91 -15.32 -4.77 -8.88
CA GLY A 91 -14.31 -4.23 -7.96
C GLY A 91 -13.60 -5.33 -7.17
N VAL A 92 -12.51 -4.96 -6.53
CA VAL A 92 -11.70 -5.85 -5.67
C VAL A 92 -11.57 -5.23 -4.29
N VAL A 93 -11.76 -6.03 -3.24
CA VAL A 93 -11.44 -5.66 -1.85
C VAL A 93 -10.26 -6.52 -1.39
N ILE A 94 -9.29 -5.93 -0.69
CA ILE A 94 -8.13 -6.64 -0.16
C ILE A 94 -8.07 -6.42 1.35
N THR A 95 -8.13 -7.49 2.14
CA THR A 95 -7.87 -7.40 3.58
C THR A 95 -6.38 -7.51 3.83
N HIS A 96 -5.81 -6.52 4.55
CA HIS A 96 -4.37 -6.35 4.71
C HIS A 96 -4.00 -5.89 6.13
N GLY A 97 -2.76 -6.15 6.55
CA GLY A 97 -2.21 -5.60 7.79
C GLY A 97 -1.87 -4.12 7.67
N THR A 98 -1.99 -3.36 8.75
CA THR A 98 -1.89 -1.90 8.72
C THR A 98 -0.46 -1.38 8.51
N ASP A 99 0.57 -2.14 8.89
CA ASP A 99 1.95 -1.66 8.95
C ASP A 99 2.52 -1.26 7.59
N THR A 100 2.28 -2.08 6.55
CA THR A 100 2.78 -1.83 5.18
C THR A 100 1.65 -1.65 4.16
N ILE A 101 0.41 -1.37 4.58
CA ILE A 101 -0.72 -1.18 3.64
C ILE A 101 -0.48 0.01 2.68
N GLU A 102 0.22 1.06 3.14
CA GLU A 102 0.57 2.21 2.29
C GLU A 102 1.54 1.84 1.16
N GLU A 103 2.41 0.86 1.41
CA GLU A 103 3.36 0.32 0.45
C GLU A 103 2.63 -0.54 -0.58
N THR A 104 1.85 -1.52 -0.12
CA THR A 104 1.06 -2.40 -1.02
C THR A 104 0.07 -1.60 -1.87
N ALA A 105 -0.61 -0.61 -1.28
CA ALA A 105 -1.52 0.25 -2.03
C ALA A 105 -0.79 1.04 -3.12
N TRP A 106 0.37 1.61 -2.80
CA TRP A 106 1.17 2.35 -3.79
C TRP A 106 1.71 1.43 -4.88
N PHE A 107 2.26 0.27 -4.52
CA PHE A 107 2.71 -0.74 -5.47
C PHE A 107 1.62 -1.13 -6.45
N LEU A 108 0.43 -1.51 -5.97
CA LEU A 108 -0.71 -1.88 -6.83
C LEU A 108 -1.16 -0.70 -7.70
N HIS A 109 -1.14 0.53 -7.17
CA HIS A 109 -1.47 1.73 -7.93
C HIS A 109 -0.48 1.98 -9.07
N SER A 110 0.81 1.72 -8.84
CA SER A 110 1.87 1.93 -9.82
C SER A 110 1.89 0.86 -10.92
N VAL A 111 1.40 -0.35 -10.65
CA VAL A 111 1.50 -1.47 -11.61
C VAL A 111 0.20 -1.80 -12.33
N LEU A 112 -0.96 -1.41 -11.79
CA LEU A 112 -2.25 -1.72 -12.38
C LEU A 112 -2.77 -0.58 -13.27
N HIS A 113 -3.48 -0.96 -14.33
CA HIS A 113 -4.47 -0.09 -14.96
C HIS A 113 -5.83 -0.32 -14.28
N ALA A 114 -6.00 0.24 -13.08
CA ALA A 114 -7.15 0.01 -12.22
C ALA A 114 -8.38 0.81 -12.69
N SER A 115 -8.99 0.39 -13.80
CA SER A 115 -10.24 0.95 -14.34
C SER A 115 -11.48 0.59 -13.50
N LYS A 116 -11.31 -0.28 -12.50
CA LYS A 116 -12.28 -0.66 -11.48
C LYS A 116 -11.63 -0.43 -10.11
N PRO A 117 -12.38 -0.24 -9.03
CA PRO A 117 -11.80 0.06 -7.73
C PRO A 117 -11.07 -1.17 -7.17
N VAL A 118 -9.85 -0.95 -6.70
CA VAL A 118 -9.13 -1.87 -5.82
C VAL A 118 -9.05 -1.20 -4.45
N VAL A 119 -9.79 -1.74 -3.48
CA VAL A 119 -9.97 -1.16 -2.16
C VAL A 119 -9.23 -2.01 -1.14
N LEU A 120 -8.14 -1.50 -0.58
CA LEU A 120 -7.48 -2.13 0.54
C LEU A 120 -8.16 -1.70 1.84
N THR A 121 -8.31 -2.62 2.78
CA THR A 121 -8.82 -2.34 4.12
C THR A 121 -8.09 -3.17 5.17
N CYS A 122 -8.28 -2.82 6.43
CA CYS A 122 -7.49 -3.31 7.55
C CYS A 122 -8.23 -3.11 8.88
N ALA A 123 -7.59 -3.49 9.98
CA ALA A 123 -8.03 -3.18 11.33
C ALA A 123 -6.83 -2.83 12.20
N MET A 124 -7.01 -1.95 13.17
CA MET A 124 -6.02 -1.63 14.21
C MET A 124 -6.16 -2.53 15.44
N ARG A 125 -7.31 -3.20 15.59
CA ARG A 125 -7.58 -4.16 16.67
C ARG A 125 -7.80 -5.58 16.10
N PRO A 126 -7.36 -6.63 16.81
CA PRO A 126 -7.59 -8.00 16.38
C PRO A 126 -9.07 -8.34 16.33
N SER A 127 -9.44 -9.37 15.56
CA SER A 127 -10.83 -9.82 15.39
C SER A 127 -11.51 -10.21 16.71
N THR A 128 -10.73 -10.63 17.71
CA THR A 128 -11.20 -11.01 19.05
C THR A 128 -11.28 -9.85 20.04
N ALA A 129 -10.96 -8.61 19.63
CA ALA A 129 -11.02 -7.46 20.51
C ALA A 129 -12.46 -7.23 21.02
N LEU A 130 -12.61 -6.57 22.18
CA LEU A 130 -13.92 -6.21 22.73
C LEU A 130 -14.77 -5.37 21.76
N VAL A 131 -14.11 -4.46 21.04
CA VAL A 131 -14.73 -3.58 20.03
C VAL A 131 -13.79 -3.54 18.82
N PRO A 132 -13.83 -4.54 17.93
CA PRO A 132 -12.95 -4.60 16.77
C PRO A 132 -13.41 -3.58 15.71
N ASP A 133 -12.47 -2.93 15.03
CA ASP A 133 -12.76 -1.97 13.95
C ASP A 133 -12.85 -2.65 12.56
N GLY A 134 -12.33 -3.88 12.43
CA GLY A 134 -12.34 -4.66 11.20
C GLY A 134 -13.72 -4.84 10.53
N PRO A 135 -14.79 -5.20 11.26
CA PRO A 135 -16.12 -5.37 10.68
C PRO A 135 -16.65 -4.14 9.95
N GLN A 136 -16.55 -2.95 10.56
CA GLN A 136 -17.00 -1.71 9.92
C GLN A 136 -16.10 -1.32 8.75
N ASN A 137 -14.77 -1.44 8.92
CA ASN A 137 -13.82 -1.14 7.84
C ASN A 137 -14.08 -2.03 6.61
N LEU A 138 -14.45 -3.30 6.80
CA LEU A 138 -14.79 -4.21 5.71
C LEU A 138 -16.10 -3.84 5.01
N LEU A 139 -17.15 -3.46 5.76
CA LEU A 139 -18.39 -2.94 5.18
C LEU A 139 -18.13 -1.68 4.34
N ASP A 140 -17.36 -0.74 4.88
CA ASP A 140 -16.99 0.50 4.19
C ASP A 140 -16.20 0.22 2.92
N ALA A 141 -15.26 -0.73 2.96
CA ALA A 141 -14.46 -1.12 1.80
C ALA A 141 -15.32 -1.75 0.69
N VAL A 142 -16.27 -2.61 1.05
CA VAL A 142 -17.22 -3.20 0.10
C VAL A 142 -18.14 -2.12 -0.49
N ALA A 143 -18.61 -1.16 0.30
CA ALA A 143 -19.40 -0.03 -0.18
C ALA A 143 -18.63 0.81 -1.22
N VAL A 144 -17.36 1.10 -0.96
CA VAL A 144 -16.50 1.78 -1.93
C VAL A 144 -16.30 0.94 -3.19
N ALA A 145 -16.05 -0.36 -3.07
CA ALA A 145 -15.90 -1.25 -4.22
C ALA A 145 -17.18 -1.40 -5.05
N ALA A 146 -18.36 -1.22 -4.41
CA ALA A 146 -19.66 -1.20 -5.08
C ALA A 146 -20.02 0.17 -5.68
N THR A 147 -19.27 1.24 -5.39
CA THR A 147 -19.61 2.59 -5.86
C THR A 147 -19.48 2.71 -7.38
N ALA A 148 -20.52 3.20 -8.05
CA ALA A 148 -20.52 3.38 -9.51
C ALA A 148 -19.45 4.40 -9.94
N GLY A 149 -18.64 4.05 -10.94
CA GLY A 149 -17.57 4.92 -11.44
C GLY A 149 -16.34 5.01 -10.52
N ALA A 150 -16.31 4.28 -9.40
CA ALA A 150 -15.10 4.15 -8.60
C ALA A 150 -13.99 3.45 -9.39
N GLN A 151 -12.76 3.94 -9.23
CA GLN A 151 -11.59 3.45 -9.95
C GLN A 151 -10.33 3.77 -9.16
N GLY A 152 -9.21 3.22 -9.62
CA GLY A 152 -7.92 3.37 -8.97
C GLY A 152 -7.76 2.45 -7.76
N VAL A 153 -6.66 2.68 -7.04
CA VAL A 153 -6.31 1.95 -5.82
C VAL A 153 -6.45 2.89 -4.64
N VAL A 154 -7.24 2.49 -3.66
CA VAL A 154 -7.58 3.28 -2.47
C VAL A 154 -7.46 2.44 -1.21
N VAL A 155 -7.28 3.11 -0.08
CA VAL A 155 -7.32 2.50 1.26
C VAL A 155 -8.54 3.04 2.01
N VAL A 156 -9.31 2.16 2.62
CA VAL A 156 -10.47 2.51 3.45
C VAL A 156 -10.27 2.02 4.87
N ALA A 157 -10.29 2.94 5.82
CA ALA A 157 -10.22 2.67 7.25
C ALA A 157 -10.90 3.79 8.04
N ALA A 158 -11.60 3.44 9.12
CA ALA A 158 -12.34 4.38 9.98
C ALA A 158 -13.23 5.36 9.19
N GLY A 159 -13.99 4.84 8.22
CA GLY A 159 -14.88 5.63 7.37
C GLY A 159 -14.18 6.62 6.43
N THR A 160 -12.85 6.62 6.32
CA THR A 160 -12.09 7.56 5.48
C THR A 160 -11.53 6.86 4.24
N ILE A 161 -11.65 7.50 3.08
CA ILE A 161 -11.17 7.00 1.79
C ILE A 161 -9.86 7.72 1.44
N HIS A 162 -8.75 7.00 1.39
CA HIS A 162 -7.43 7.55 1.10
C HIS A 162 -6.93 7.09 -0.27
N GLY A 163 -6.31 7.99 -1.03
CA GLY A 163 -5.60 7.64 -2.26
C GLY A 163 -4.25 6.98 -1.97
N ALA A 164 -3.90 5.94 -2.73
CA ALA A 164 -2.67 5.16 -2.53
C ALA A 164 -1.39 6.02 -2.46
N GLN A 165 -1.28 7.09 -3.27
CA GLN A 165 -0.11 7.97 -3.25
C GLN A 165 0.07 8.69 -1.90
N ARG A 166 -1.02 9.07 -1.24
CA ARG A 166 -1.01 9.97 -0.07
C ARG A 166 -1.21 9.27 1.26
N VAL A 167 -1.90 8.12 1.29
CA VAL A 167 -2.18 7.41 2.53
C VAL A 167 -0.90 7.08 3.29
N GLN A 168 -0.81 7.44 4.56
CA GLN A 168 0.30 7.07 5.42
C GLN A 168 -0.18 6.70 6.82
N LYS A 169 0.39 5.67 7.43
CA LYS A 169 0.12 5.33 8.84
C LYS A 169 0.86 6.33 9.73
N VAL A 170 0.11 7.23 10.35
CA VAL A 170 0.65 8.32 11.20
C VAL A 170 0.48 8.05 12.70
N HIS A 171 -0.25 7.00 13.08
CA HIS A 171 -0.43 6.66 14.49
C HIS A 171 -0.30 5.15 14.73
N PRO A 172 0.42 4.71 15.79
CA PRO A 172 0.68 3.28 16.04
C PRO A 172 -0.49 2.53 16.67
N TYR A 173 -1.43 3.22 17.35
CA TYR A 173 -2.50 2.58 18.14
C TYR A 173 -3.96 2.96 17.83
N ARG A 174 -4.26 4.21 17.45
CA ARG A 174 -5.63 4.70 17.20
C ARG A 174 -6.31 3.94 16.06
N VAL A 175 -7.64 3.87 16.10
CA VAL A 175 -8.46 3.22 15.05
C VAL A 175 -8.54 4.04 13.77
N ASP A 176 -8.24 5.34 13.83
CA ASP A 176 -8.04 6.26 12.71
C ASP A 176 -6.52 6.52 12.50
N PRO A 177 -5.71 5.52 12.08
CA PRO A 177 -4.27 5.65 12.12
C PRO A 177 -3.70 6.32 10.86
N PHE A 178 -4.51 6.57 9.83
CA PHE A 178 -4.04 7.00 8.52
C PHE A 178 -4.31 8.49 8.25
N SER A 179 -3.37 9.15 7.58
CA SER A 179 -3.51 10.51 7.04
C SER A 179 -3.24 10.51 5.54
N SER A 180 -3.81 11.47 4.82
CA SER A 180 -3.45 11.80 3.43
C SER A 180 -2.63 13.09 3.31
N GLY A 181 -2.12 13.60 4.44
CA GLY A 181 -1.34 14.84 4.54
C GLY A 181 -2.09 16.07 4.01
N ASP A 182 -1.33 17.03 3.49
CA ASP A 182 -1.82 18.33 2.98
C ASP A 182 -2.94 18.23 1.93
N ALA A 183 -2.99 17.12 1.18
CA ALA A 183 -3.99 16.91 0.14
C ALA A 183 -5.36 16.52 0.73
N GLY A 184 -5.40 16.00 1.96
CA GLY A 184 -6.61 15.45 2.56
C GLY A 184 -7.10 14.14 1.92
N PRO A 185 -8.13 13.50 2.51
CA PRO A 185 -8.70 12.26 1.98
C PRO A 185 -9.44 12.49 0.65
N LEU A 186 -9.67 11.41 -0.10
CA LEU A 186 -10.51 11.45 -1.29
C LEU A 186 -11.98 11.68 -0.93
N GLY A 187 -12.39 11.20 0.24
CA GLY A 187 -13.75 11.26 0.73
C GLY A 187 -13.95 10.44 1.99
N TRP A 188 -15.22 10.21 2.32
CA TRP A 188 -15.65 9.42 3.46
C TRP A 188 -16.73 8.43 3.07
N VAL A 189 -16.89 7.39 3.87
CA VAL A 189 -18.04 6.48 3.80
C VAL A 189 -19.03 6.89 4.88
N GLU A 190 -20.24 7.24 4.47
CA GLU A 190 -21.31 7.72 5.35
C GLU A 190 -22.59 6.97 4.98
N GLU A 191 -23.23 6.32 5.96
CA GLU A 191 -24.45 5.53 5.74
C GLU A 191 -24.31 4.51 4.58
N GLY A 192 -23.13 3.88 4.47
CA GLY A 192 -22.84 2.88 3.43
C GLY A 192 -22.62 3.47 2.03
N ALA A 193 -22.45 4.79 1.89
CA ALA A 193 -22.21 5.46 0.62
C ALA A 193 -20.90 6.27 0.63
N ALA A 194 -20.16 6.22 -0.48
CA ALA A 194 -18.96 7.05 -0.65
C ALA A 194 -19.34 8.50 -0.97
N ARG A 195 -18.98 9.44 -0.10
CA ARG A 195 -19.03 10.88 -0.32
C ARG A 195 -17.63 11.40 -0.66
N LEU A 196 -17.40 11.66 -1.95
CA LEU A 196 -16.13 12.19 -2.43
C LEU A 196 -16.03 13.71 -2.26
N VAL A 197 -14.82 14.18 -1.97
CA VAL A 197 -14.40 15.58 -2.07
C VAL A 197 -13.26 15.79 -3.06
N GLN A 198 -12.70 14.69 -3.59
CA GLN A 198 -11.75 14.68 -4.69
C GLN A 198 -12.14 13.61 -5.71
N ALA A 199 -11.65 13.74 -6.94
CA ALA A 199 -11.87 12.72 -7.96
C ALA A 199 -11.17 11.39 -7.58
N TRP A 200 -11.72 10.29 -8.06
CA TRP A 200 -11.05 8.98 -7.98
C TRP A 200 -9.66 9.04 -8.63
N PRO A 201 -8.63 8.40 -8.04
CA PRO A 201 -7.28 8.45 -8.57
C PRO A 201 -7.21 7.63 -9.87
N GLN A 202 -6.51 8.16 -10.87
CA GLN A 202 -6.26 7.44 -12.12
C GLN A 202 -4.97 6.63 -12.00
N ALA A 203 -5.08 5.30 -11.96
CA ALA A 203 -3.92 4.41 -12.04
C ALA A 203 -3.61 4.12 -13.52
N THR A 204 -2.54 4.73 -14.04
CA THR A 204 -2.13 4.59 -15.46
C THR A 204 -1.04 3.54 -15.69
N GLY A 205 -0.68 2.78 -14.67
CA GLY A 205 0.48 1.86 -14.63
C GLY A 205 0.38 0.58 -15.47
N GLY A 206 -0.54 0.47 -16.42
CA GLY A 206 -0.89 -0.78 -17.10
C GLY A 206 0.27 -1.54 -17.77
N THR A 207 1.36 -0.86 -18.13
CA THR A 207 2.55 -1.50 -18.73
C THR A 207 3.38 -2.28 -17.71
N ALA A 208 3.38 -1.89 -16.43
CA ALA A 208 4.23 -2.51 -15.40
C ALA A 208 3.67 -3.86 -14.91
N ALA A 209 2.35 -4.06 -14.83
CA ALA A 209 1.80 -5.40 -14.58
C ALA A 209 2.19 -6.41 -15.67
N THR A 210 2.29 -5.98 -16.92
CA THR A 210 2.74 -6.84 -18.03
C THR A 210 4.21 -7.21 -17.87
N ALA A 211 5.06 -6.25 -17.45
CA ALA A 211 6.46 -6.53 -17.15
C ALA A 211 6.60 -7.53 -15.99
N ILE A 212 5.86 -7.35 -14.89
CA ILE A 212 5.86 -8.27 -13.74
C ILE A 212 5.36 -9.67 -14.11
N ALA A 213 4.38 -9.78 -15.01
CA ALA A 213 3.90 -11.06 -15.53
C ALA A 213 4.93 -11.76 -16.41
N ALA A 214 5.75 -11.00 -17.14
CA ALA A 214 6.80 -11.52 -18.00
C ALA A 214 8.04 -11.98 -17.22
N LEU A 215 8.24 -11.51 -15.98
CA LEU A 215 9.31 -12.00 -15.12
C LEU A 215 9.09 -13.48 -14.78
N PRO A 216 10.11 -14.33 -14.94
CA PRO A 216 10.13 -15.66 -14.34
C PRO A 216 9.75 -15.62 -12.86
N ALA A 217 9.08 -16.66 -12.36
CA ALA A 217 8.57 -16.66 -10.99
C ALA A 217 9.66 -16.45 -9.93
N ASP A 218 10.87 -16.94 -10.21
CA ASP A 218 12.02 -16.88 -9.32
C ASP A 218 13.00 -15.74 -9.65
N SER A 219 12.62 -14.82 -10.55
CA SER A 219 13.49 -13.69 -10.88
C SER A 219 13.64 -12.75 -9.68
N PRO A 220 14.88 -12.42 -9.28
CA PRO A 220 15.10 -11.47 -8.20
C PRO A 220 14.59 -10.09 -8.64
N TRP A 221 13.91 -9.43 -7.72
CA TRP A 221 13.51 -8.04 -7.91
C TRP A 221 14.73 -7.12 -7.72
N PRO A 222 14.79 -5.96 -8.39
CA PRO A 222 15.85 -5.01 -8.19
C PRO A 222 15.99 -4.63 -6.72
N TRP A 223 17.20 -4.74 -6.19
CA TRP A 223 17.41 -4.45 -4.78
C TRP A 223 17.53 -2.94 -4.55
N VAL A 224 16.53 -2.38 -3.86
CA VAL A 224 16.48 -0.97 -3.47
C VAL A 224 16.35 -0.84 -1.96
N GLU A 225 17.26 -0.08 -1.36
CA GLU A 225 17.30 0.17 0.07
C GLU A 225 17.05 1.63 0.44
N MET A 226 16.66 1.83 1.70
CA MET A 226 16.45 3.15 2.28
C MET A 226 17.55 3.50 3.29
N VAL A 227 18.09 4.71 3.16
CA VAL A 227 19.01 5.29 4.14
C VAL A 227 18.47 6.63 4.64
N VAL A 228 18.74 6.95 5.90
CA VAL A 228 18.19 8.16 6.54
C VAL A 228 19.29 9.17 6.80
N SER A 229 19.08 10.42 6.40
CA SER A 229 19.92 11.54 6.82
C SER A 229 19.56 11.97 8.24
N HIS A 230 20.55 12.07 9.11
CA HIS A 230 20.41 12.53 10.50
C HIS A 230 21.71 13.15 11.02
N ALA A 231 21.68 13.75 12.21
CA ALA A 231 22.88 14.27 12.85
C ALA A 231 23.89 13.11 13.07
N GLY A 232 25.12 13.30 12.59
CA GLY A 232 26.15 12.26 12.65
C GLY A 232 25.96 11.09 11.67
N ALA A 233 25.12 11.24 10.63
CA ALA A 233 24.98 10.22 9.59
C ALA A 233 26.32 9.99 8.87
N SER A 234 26.70 8.72 8.71
CA SER A 234 27.96 8.31 8.07
C SER A 234 27.70 7.59 6.74
N GLY A 235 28.75 7.38 5.96
CA GLY A 235 28.70 6.61 4.71
C GLY A 235 28.69 5.08 4.87
N ARG A 236 28.91 4.57 6.09
CA ARG A 236 29.21 3.14 6.32
C ARG A 236 28.11 2.18 5.84
N ALA A 237 26.85 2.57 6.04
CA ALA A 237 25.70 1.78 5.57
C ALA A 237 25.65 1.74 4.04
N VAL A 238 25.83 2.89 3.39
CA VAL A 238 25.89 2.99 1.92
C VAL A 238 27.04 2.14 1.36
N ASP A 239 28.24 2.29 1.91
CA ASP A 239 29.42 1.54 1.46
C ASP A 239 29.22 0.02 1.63
N ALA A 240 28.46 -0.42 2.64
CA ALA A 240 28.11 -1.83 2.84
C ALA A 240 27.10 -2.32 1.80
N LEU A 241 26.02 -1.58 1.59
CA LEU A 241 25.00 -1.92 0.60
C LEU A 241 25.58 -1.99 -0.82
N VAL A 242 26.46 -1.05 -1.17
CA VAL A 242 27.16 -1.06 -2.48
C VAL A 242 28.02 -2.31 -2.63
N ARG A 243 28.75 -2.72 -1.57
CA ARG A 243 29.57 -3.94 -1.60
C ARG A 243 28.75 -5.21 -1.83
N GLU A 244 27.53 -5.26 -1.31
CA GLU A 244 26.61 -6.39 -1.50
C GLU A 244 25.82 -6.32 -2.82
N GLY A 245 25.96 -5.24 -3.60
CA GLY A 245 25.35 -5.13 -4.93
C GLY A 245 23.96 -4.48 -4.94
N VAL A 246 23.65 -3.58 -4.00
CA VAL A 246 22.42 -2.77 -4.07
C VAL A 246 22.34 -2.02 -5.39
N GLN A 247 21.16 -1.97 -6.01
CA GLN A 247 20.96 -1.33 -7.31
C GLN A 247 20.39 0.08 -7.17
N GLY A 248 19.62 0.34 -6.10
CA GLY A 248 19.04 1.65 -5.83
C GLY A 248 19.10 2.05 -4.35
N LEU A 249 19.19 3.35 -4.10
CA LEU A 249 19.16 3.93 -2.75
C LEU A 249 18.16 5.09 -2.71
N VAL A 250 17.22 5.00 -1.79
CA VAL A 250 16.35 6.12 -1.42
C VAL A 250 16.85 6.76 -0.15
N VAL A 251 17.07 8.07 -0.20
CA VAL A 251 17.56 8.84 0.94
C VAL A 251 16.38 9.57 1.56
N ALA A 252 16.02 9.22 2.79
CA ALA A 252 15.10 9.99 3.62
C ALA A 252 15.87 11.21 4.17
N CYS A 253 15.89 12.28 3.37
CA CYS A 253 16.63 13.50 3.68
C CYS A 253 16.03 14.27 4.88
N THR A 254 16.81 15.21 5.41
CA THR A 254 16.31 16.20 6.37
C THR A 254 15.63 17.36 5.64
N GLY A 255 14.54 17.90 6.19
CA GLY A 255 13.87 19.10 5.68
C GLY A 255 13.56 19.02 4.18
N ASN A 256 13.95 20.07 3.44
CA ASN A 256 13.80 20.16 1.99
C ASN A 256 14.94 19.43 1.23
N GLY A 257 15.20 18.17 1.57
CA GLY A 257 16.10 17.34 0.77
C GLY A 257 17.59 17.49 1.10
N THR A 258 17.94 18.06 2.26
CA THR A 258 19.34 18.21 2.69
C THR A 258 19.89 16.90 3.23
N ILE A 259 21.17 16.65 2.98
CA ILE A 259 21.86 15.39 3.32
C ILE A 259 23.11 15.74 4.13
N HIS A 260 23.37 14.99 5.19
CA HIS A 260 24.63 15.11 5.92
C HIS A 260 25.82 14.88 4.96
N HIS A 261 26.80 15.77 4.93
CA HIS A 261 27.87 15.77 3.93
C HIS A 261 28.58 14.41 3.80
N THR A 262 28.93 13.74 4.89
CA THR A 262 29.56 12.41 4.85
C THR A 262 28.70 11.34 4.19
N LEU A 263 27.38 11.40 4.39
CA LEU A 263 26.44 10.52 3.71
C LEU A 263 26.32 10.91 2.23
N GLY A 264 26.28 12.21 1.93
CA GLY A 264 26.29 12.74 0.57
C GLY A 264 27.50 12.27 -0.24
N ASP A 265 28.70 12.32 0.32
CA ASP A 265 29.92 11.84 -0.32
C ASP A 265 29.84 10.34 -0.63
N ALA A 266 29.29 9.53 0.29
CA ALA A 266 29.10 8.10 0.07
C ALA A 266 28.08 7.79 -1.02
N LEU A 267 26.96 8.53 -1.04
CA LEU A 267 25.94 8.42 -2.08
C LEU A 267 26.48 8.83 -3.45
N ALA A 268 27.33 9.86 -3.51
CA ALA A 268 27.99 10.27 -4.75
C ALA A 268 28.94 9.18 -5.27
N ARG A 269 29.72 8.53 -4.38
CA ARG A 269 30.53 7.36 -4.73
C ARG A 269 29.68 6.18 -5.20
N ALA A 270 28.57 5.88 -4.54
CA ALA A 270 27.64 4.84 -4.95
C ALA A 270 27.07 5.11 -6.36
N GLN A 271 26.67 6.35 -6.64
CA GLN A 271 26.18 6.73 -7.97
C GLN A 271 27.27 6.62 -9.04
N ALA A 272 28.52 6.95 -8.71
CA ALA A 272 29.64 6.83 -9.64
C ALA A 272 29.92 5.39 -10.10
N VAL A 273 29.49 4.38 -9.32
CA VAL A 273 29.58 2.96 -9.68
C VAL A 273 28.26 2.37 -10.18
N GLY A 274 27.28 3.22 -10.51
CA GLY A 274 26.03 2.82 -11.17
C GLY A 274 24.82 2.63 -10.27
N VAL A 275 24.93 2.83 -8.95
CA VAL A 275 23.77 2.74 -8.05
C VAL A 275 22.84 3.94 -8.24
N ARG A 276 21.54 3.70 -8.45
CA ARG A 276 20.58 4.79 -8.64
C ARG A 276 20.20 5.41 -7.29
N VAL A 277 20.59 6.66 -7.07
CA VAL A 277 20.24 7.41 -5.84
C VAL A 277 19.05 8.34 -6.07
N VAL A 278 18.04 8.31 -5.20
CA VAL A 278 16.87 9.20 -5.22
C VAL A 278 16.63 9.81 -3.85
N ARG A 279 16.24 11.08 -3.80
CA ARG A 279 15.88 11.80 -2.57
C ARG A 279 14.38 11.74 -2.30
N SER A 280 14.03 11.44 -1.06
CA SER A 280 12.75 11.75 -0.45
C SER A 280 13.03 12.56 0.84
N THR A 281 12.04 12.78 1.69
CA THR A 281 12.22 13.46 2.98
C THR A 281 11.68 12.60 4.10
N ARG A 282 12.32 12.68 5.27
CA ARG A 282 11.79 12.10 6.51
C ARG A 282 10.73 12.99 7.17
N CYS A 283 10.49 14.20 6.65
CA CYS A 283 9.36 15.02 7.07
C CYS A 283 8.06 14.27 6.76
N ALA A 284 7.11 14.30 7.71
CA ALA A 284 5.85 13.56 7.57
C ALA A 284 4.96 14.11 6.45
N GLU A 285 5.06 15.40 6.16
CA GLU A 285 4.21 16.10 5.20
C GLU A 285 5.04 16.98 4.25
N GLY A 286 4.38 17.54 3.24
CA GLY A 286 5.00 18.36 2.21
C GLY A 286 5.68 17.56 1.11
N ARG A 287 6.46 18.28 0.29
CA ARG A 287 7.25 17.73 -0.82
C ARG A 287 8.58 18.45 -0.91
N LEU A 288 9.57 17.78 -1.51
CA LEU A 288 10.82 18.43 -1.89
C LEU A 288 10.54 19.49 -2.96
N LEU A 289 10.98 20.72 -2.69
CA LEU A 289 11.05 21.80 -3.65
C LEU A 289 12.42 21.78 -4.32
N PRO A 290 12.49 21.82 -5.66
CA PRO A 290 13.75 21.73 -6.39
C PRO A 290 14.64 22.95 -6.10
N THR A 291 15.94 22.74 -6.02
CA THR A 291 16.93 23.82 -5.91
C THR A 291 18.02 23.69 -6.98
N ALA A 292 18.54 24.83 -7.45
CA ALA A 292 19.68 24.84 -8.35
C ALA A 292 20.90 24.27 -7.61
N GLY A 293 21.44 23.14 -8.08
CA GLY A 293 22.56 22.44 -7.45
C GLY A 293 22.20 21.14 -6.72
N ASP A 294 20.95 20.69 -6.80
CA ASP A 294 20.56 19.38 -6.28
C ASP A 294 21.38 18.23 -6.90
N ALA A 295 22.17 17.54 -6.07
CA ALA A 295 23.09 16.48 -6.53
C ALA A 295 22.39 15.19 -6.99
N PHE A 296 21.15 14.96 -6.54
CA PHE A 296 20.40 13.74 -6.76
C PHE A 296 18.95 14.04 -7.16
N ALA A 297 18.38 13.20 -8.03
CA ALA A 297 16.98 13.27 -8.41
C ALA A 297 16.07 13.15 -7.17
N ALA A 298 14.92 13.84 -7.19
CA ALA A 298 13.93 13.78 -6.12
C ALA A 298 12.76 12.86 -6.54
N ALA A 299 12.17 12.15 -5.58
CA ALA A 299 10.88 11.49 -5.70
C ALA A 299 9.77 12.49 -5.29
N PRO A 300 9.13 13.19 -6.23
CA PRO A 300 8.29 14.33 -5.91
C PRO A 300 7.03 13.90 -5.15
N GLY A 301 6.93 14.33 -3.90
CA GLY A 301 5.74 14.11 -3.06
C GLY A 301 5.51 12.65 -2.63
N LEU A 302 6.51 11.79 -2.77
CA LEU A 302 6.47 10.42 -2.26
C LEU A 302 7.26 10.32 -0.96
N SER A 303 6.71 9.59 0.01
CA SER A 303 7.42 9.18 1.21
C SER A 303 8.60 8.27 0.87
N PRO A 304 9.57 8.08 1.77
CA PRO A 304 10.72 7.22 1.50
C PRO A 304 10.33 5.78 1.11
N VAL A 305 9.32 5.21 1.77
CA VAL A 305 8.83 3.85 1.46
C VAL A 305 8.18 3.76 0.07
N LYS A 306 7.42 4.79 -0.34
CA LYS A 306 6.82 4.84 -1.69
C LYS A 306 7.84 5.14 -2.78
N ALA A 307 8.80 6.00 -2.48
CA ALA A 307 9.92 6.28 -3.37
C ALA A 307 10.77 5.02 -3.61
N ARG A 308 10.96 4.17 -2.59
CA ARG A 308 11.67 2.88 -2.73
C ARG A 308 10.96 1.98 -3.71
N ILE A 309 9.64 1.84 -3.58
CA ILE A 309 8.81 1.04 -4.49
C ILE A 309 8.89 1.59 -5.92
N THR A 310 8.73 2.90 -6.10
CA THR A 310 8.83 3.52 -7.42
C THR A 310 10.18 3.25 -8.07
N LEU A 311 11.28 3.45 -7.33
CA LEU A 311 12.63 3.20 -7.84
C LEU A 311 12.86 1.72 -8.16
N MET A 312 12.32 0.81 -7.34
CA MET A 312 12.38 -0.63 -7.61
C MET A 312 11.65 -0.99 -8.91
N LEU A 313 10.48 -0.40 -9.16
CA LEU A 313 9.73 -0.59 -10.41
C LEU A 313 10.42 0.04 -11.62
N GLU A 314 11.05 1.21 -11.47
CA GLU A 314 11.85 1.84 -12.54
C GLU A 314 13.05 0.97 -12.94
N LEU A 315 13.69 0.30 -11.98
CA LEU A 315 14.83 -0.59 -12.23
C LEU A 315 14.43 -1.97 -12.79
N LEU A 316 13.15 -2.30 -12.81
CA LEU A 316 12.63 -3.53 -13.45
C LEU A 316 12.52 -3.39 -14.97
N HIS A 317 12.59 -2.16 -15.50
CA HIS A 317 12.32 -1.80 -16.89
C HIS A 317 13.59 -1.39 -17.66
#